data_AF-A0AAN6F3E4-F1
#
_entry.id   AF-A0AAN6F3E4-F1
#
_cell.length_a   1.000
_cell.length_b   1.000
_cell.length_c   1.000
_cell.angle_alpha   90.00
_cell.angle_beta   90.00
_cell.angle_gamma   90.00
#
_symmetry.space_group_name_H-M   'P 1'
#
loop_
_entity.id
_entity.type
_entity.pdbx_description
1 polymer ?
#
loop_
_entity_poly.entity_id
_entity_poly.type
_entity_poly.pdbx_seq_one_letter_code
_entity_poly.pdbx_strand_id
1 'polypeptide(L)'
;MPHEMWIDLIPWPEVRDVLIRQGGNVVQLCDISVGFAALVTLDWPYSPADLIDHDPWTNVVTLNPLFERHVLTLENWSLQLQAIRQYPILAGHVRVAW
;
A
#
# COMPACT_ATOMS: atom_id res chain seq x y z
N MET A 1 -12.20 -9.49 -14.22
CA MET A 1 -11.34 -9.24 -15.39
C MET A 1 -9.94 -9.69 -15.00
N PRO A 2 -9.20 -10.48 -15.80
CA PRO A 2 -7.85 -10.90 -15.44
C PRO A 2 -6.94 -9.69 -15.23
N HIS A 3 -6.15 -9.68 -14.16
CA HIS A 3 -5.17 -8.65 -13.85
C HIS A 3 -3.98 -9.26 -13.09
N GLU A 4 -2.88 -8.52 -13.01
CA GLU A 4 -1.69 -8.96 -12.27
C GLU A 4 -1.96 -9.05 -10.76
N MET A 5 -1.37 -10.05 -10.10
CA MET A 5 -1.60 -10.33 -8.67
C MET A 5 -1.16 -9.17 -7.76
N TRP A 6 -0.13 -8.41 -8.13
CA TRP A 6 0.37 -7.31 -7.30
C TRP A 6 -0.62 -6.15 -7.19
N ILE A 7 -1.58 -6.04 -8.12
CA ILE A 7 -2.62 -5.00 -8.07
C ILE A 7 -3.51 -5.18 -6.84
N ASP A 8 -3.69 -6.42 -6.36
CA ASP A 8 -4.46 -6.67 -5.13
C ASP A 8 -3.78 -6.14 -3.87
N LEU A 9 -2.47 -5.88 -3.92
CA LEU A 9 -1.69 -5.34 -2.82
C LEU A 9 -1.80 -3.81 -2.72
N ILE A 10 -2.51 -3.16 -3.65
CA ILE A 10 -2.69 -1.71 -3.64
C ILE A 10 -3.83 -1.34 -2.68
N PRO A 11 -3.57 -0.49 -1.68
CA PRO A 11 -4.59 -0.12 -0.69
C PRO A 11 -5.82 0.57 -1.30
N TRP A 12 -5.61 1.47 -2.28
CA TRP A 12 -6.67 2.30 -2.86
C TRP A 12 -7.51 1.55 -3.90
N PRO A 13 -8.82 1.32 -3.67
CA PRO A 13 -9.69 0.62 -4.61
C PRO A 13 -9.77 1.32 -5.98
N GLU A 14 -9.85 2.64 -6.02
CA GLU A 14 -9.94 3.40 -7.27
C GLU A 14 -8.68 3.25 -8.14
N VAL A 15 -7.50 3.20 -7.52
CA VAL A 15 -6.24 2.95 -8.23
C VAL A 15 -6.23 1.55 -8.82
N ARG A 16 -6.70 0.54 -8.08
CA ARG A 16 -6.86 -0.83 -8.61
C ARG A 16 -7.76 -0.83 -9.83
N ASP A 17 -8.92 -0.19 -9.75
CA ASP A 17 -9.86 -0.09 -10.86
C ASP A 17 -9.25 0.56 -12.11
N VAL A 18 -8.49 1.66 -11.93
CA VAL A 18 -7.77 2.32 -13.02
C VAL A 18 -6.75 1.37 -13.65
N LEU A 19 -5.93 0.69 -12.84
CA LEU A 19 -4.90 -0.22 -13.34
C LEU A 19 -5.47 -1.46 -14.03
N ILE A 20 -6.55 -2.03 -13.50
CA ILE A 20 -7.26 -3.16 -14.12
C ILE A 20 -7.85 -2.76 -15.47
N ARG A 21 -8.48 -1.59 -15.56
CA ARG A 21 -9.06 -1.07 -16.81
C ARG A 21 -8.01 -0.73 -17.85
N GLN A 22 -6.83 -0.28 -17.43
CA GLN A 22 -5.70 0.04 -18.31
C GLN A 22 -4.90 -1.19 -18.76
N GLY A 23 -5.28 -2.39 -18.33
CA GLY A 23 -4.58 -3.67 -18.48
C GLY A 23 -4.25 -4.13 -19.91
N GLY A 24 -3.39 -3.39 -20.62
CA GLY A 24 -2.89 -3.73 -21.95
C GLY A 24 -1.41 -3.43 -22.19
N ASN A 25 -0.74 -2.63 -21.36
CA ASN A 25 0.67 -2.29 -21.53
C ASN A 25 1.53 -2.79 -20.36
N VAL A 26 1.59 -4.12 -20.25
CA VAL A 26 2.24 -4.89 -19.16
C VAL A 26 3.70 -4.46 -18.92
N VAL A 27 4.41 -4.01 -19.96
CA VAL A 27 5.81 -3.57 -19.86
C VAL A 27 5.96 -2.29 -19.02
N GLN A 28 5.04 -1.33 -19.11
CA GLN A 28 5.04 -0.14 -18.26
C GLN A 28 4.59 -0.47 -16.82
N LEU A 29 3.77 -1.51 -16.66
CA LEU A 29 3.22 -1.93 -15.36
C LEU A 29 4.23 -2.73 -14.51
N CYS A 30 5.18 -3.44 -15.12
CA CYS A 30 6.27 -4.09 -14.39
C CYS A 30 7.26 -3.09 -13.78
N ASP A 31 7.54 -1.98 -14.46
CA ASP A 31 8.30 -0.87 -13.85
C ASP A 31 7.51 -0.22 -12.71
N ILE A 32 6.18 -0.16 -12.85
CA ILE A 32 5.28 0.27 -11.78
C ILE A 32 5.37 -0.68 -10.60
N SER A 33 5.30 -2.00 -10.73
CA SER A 33 5.23 -2.89 -9.56
C SER A 33 6.45 -2.77 -8.62
N VAL A 34 7.66 -2.65 -9.17
CA VAL A 34 8.90 -2.50 -8.39
C VAL A 34 8.98 -1.12 -7.74
N GLY A 35 8.63 -0.06 -8.48
CA GLY A 35 8.66 1.30 -7.95
C GLY A 35 7.51 1.58 -6.98
N PHE A 36 6.32 1.10 -7.27
CA PHE A 36 5.08 1.43 -6.57
C PHE A 36 5.11 0.93 -5.12
N ALA A 37 5.56 -0.30 -4.87
CA ALA A 37 5.71 -0.80 -3.50
C ALA A 37 6.68 0.06 -2.66
N ALA A 38 7.72 0.62 -3.28
CA ALA A 38 8.67 1.52 -2.61
C ALA A 38 8.12 2.95 -2.42
N LEU A 39 7.08 3.32 -3.17
CA LEU A 39 6.47 4.65 -3.17
C LEU A 39 5.21 4.73 -2.28
N VAL A 40 4.65 3.59 -1.88
CA VAL A 40 3.53 3.49 -0.93
C VAL A 40 4.08 3.43 0.49
N THR A 41 3.55 4.29 1.34
CA THR A 41 3.92 4.39 2.75
C THR A 41 2.70 4.18 3.64
N LEU A 42 2.89 3.48 4.76
CA LEU A 42 1.94 3.43 5.85
C LEU A 42 2.37 4.49 6.88
N ASP A 43 1.55 5.50 7.09
CA ASP A 43 1.78 6.60 8.04
C ASP A 43 1.69 6.04 9.46
N TRP A 44 2.73 5.36 9.95
CA TRP A 44 2.78 4.73 11.28
C TRP A 44 3.32 5.71 12.33
N PRO A 45 2.49 6.23 13.25
CA PRO A 45 2.93 7.22 14.23
C PRO A 45 3.49 6.59 15.51
N TYR A 46 3.47 5.26 15.64
CA TYR A 46 3.84 4.53 16.85
C TYR A 46 5.24 3.91 16.75
N SER A 47 5.68 3.24 17.81
CA SER A 47 6.97 2.55 17.80
C SER A 47 6.93 1.33 16.88
N PRO A 48 8.05 0.94 16.24
CA PRO A 48 8.16 -0.36 15.59
C PRO A 48 7.93 -1.55 16.54
N ALA A 49 8.11 -1.35 17.86
CA ALA A 49 7.77 -2.36 18.85
C ALA A 49 6.26 -2.63 18.94
N ASP A 50 5.42 -1.67 18.52
CA ASP A 50 3.95 -1.78 18.56
C ASP A 50 3.38 -2.51 17.33
N LEU A 51 4.22 -3.12 16.50
CA LEU A 51 3.81 -3.91 15.33
C LEU A 51 3.33 -5.31 15.72
N ILE A 52 3.94 -5.87 16.76
CA ILE A 52 3.74 -7.25 17.20
C ILE A 52 3.51 -7.29 18.69
N ASP A 53 2.66 -8.21 19.12
CA ASP A 53 2.50 -8.56 20.52
C ASP A 53 3.22 -9.87 20.80
N HIS A 54 3.96 -9.90 21.90
CA HIS A 54 4.62 -11.10 22.40
C HIS A 54 3.94 -11.51 23.71
N ASP A 55 3.38 -12.72 23.73
CA ASP A 55 2.87 -13.33 24.94
C ASP A 55 4.02 -14.04 25.68
N PRO A 56 4.46 -13.54 26.85
CA PRO A 56 5.60 -14.10 27.57
C PRO A 56 5.32 -15.46 28.20
N TRP A 57 4.05 -15.85 28.37
CA TRP A 57 3.67 -17.12 28.99
C TRP A 57 3.55 -18.25 27.96
N THR A 58 3.01 -17.96 26.78
CA THR A 58 2.87 -18.94 25.70
C THR A 58 4.00 -18.88 24.68
N ASN A 59 4.83 -17.83 24.72
CA ASN A 59 5.86 -17.49 23.75
C ASN A 59 5.31 -17.35 22.32
N VAL A 60 4.02 -17.02 22.18
CA VAL A 60 3.37 -16.76 20.90
C VAL A 60 3.60 -15.31 20.51
N VAL A 61 3.91 -15.09 19.22
CA VAL A 61 3.99 -13.77 18.61
C VAL A 61 2.78 -13.58 17.72
N THR A 62 1.98 -12.54 17.95
CA THR A 62 0.86 -12.14 17.10
C THR A 62 1.08 -10.74 16.53
N LEU A 63 0.33 -10.38 15.49
CA LEU A 63 0.25 -8.97 15.11
C LEU A 63 -0.46 -8.21 16.22
N ASN A 64 0.05 -7.01 16.51
CA ASN A 64 -0.60 -6.15 17.47
C ASN A 64 -1.96 -5.69 16.89
N PRO A 65 -3.08 -5.80 17.61
CA PRO A 65 -4.40 -5.37 17.12
C PRO A 65 -4.46 -3.89 16.72
N LEU A 66 -3.61 -3.04 17.31
CA LEU A 66 -3.43 -1.65 16.92
C LEU A 66 -2.83 -1.57 15.51
N PHE A 67 -1.79 -2.36 15.23
CA PHE A 67 -1.21 -2.45 13.89
C PHE A 67 -2.20 -3.01 12.86
N GLU A 68 -2.93 -4.07 13.20
CA GLU A 68 -3.96 -4.65 12.32
C GLU A 68 -5.02 -3.61 11.92
N ARG A 69 -5.55 -2.86 12.88
CA ARG A 69 -6.53 -1.81 12.59
C ARG A 69 -5.92 -0.70 11.72
N HIS A 70 -4.68 -0.34 11.99
CA HIS A 70 -4.02 0.75 11.29
C HIS A 70 -3.74 0.42 9.82
N VAL A 71 -3.24 -0.79 9.54
CA VAL A 71 -2.95 -1.24 8.16
C VAL A 71 -4.23 -1.45 7.34
N LEU A 72 -5.34 -1.80 7.99
CA LEU A 72 -6.65 -1.96 7.35
C LEU A 72 -7.40 -0.63 7.13
N THR A 73 -6.91 0.48 7.68
CA THR A 73 -7.52 1.80 7.55
C THR A 73 -6.89 2.55 6.38
N LEU A 74 -7.65 2.80 5.32
CA LEU A 74 -7.14 3.37 4.06
C LEU A 74 -6.52 4.77 4.25
N GLU A 75 -7.05 5.54 5.19
CA GLU A 75 -6.63 6.91 5.49
C GLU A 75 -5.20 7.00 6.03
N ASN A 76 -4.66 5.88 6.53
CA ASN A 76 -3.30 5.77 7.03
C ASN A 76 -2.28 5.46 5.93
N TRP A 77 -2.74 5.19 4.71
CA TRP A 77 -1.86 4.97 3.58
C TRP A 77 -1.62 6.28 2.84
N SER A 78 -0.39 6.46 2.39
CA SER A 78 0.04 7.61 1.62
C SER A 78 0.95 7.19 0.48
N LEU A 79 0.98 7.98 -0.58
CA LEU A 79 1.87 7.79 -1.72
C LEU A 79 2.88 8.95 -1.74
N GLN A 80 4.15 8.65 -1.97
CA GLN A 80 5.19 9.67 -2.05
C GLN A 80 4.93 10.63 -3.22
N LEU A 81 5.24 11.92 -3.03
CA LEU A 81 5.06 12.95 -4.06
C LEU A 81 5.79 12.64 -5.38
N GLN A 82 6.97 11.98 -5.31
CA GLN A 82 7.72 11.57 -6.50
C GLN A 82 6.91 10.58 -7.37
N ALA A 83 6.09 9.74 -6.76
CA ALA A 83 5.24 8.78 -7.46
C ALA A 83 4.21 9.49 -8.35
N ILE A 84 3.65 10.61 -7.90
CA ILE A 84 2.68 11.39 -8.67
C ILE A 84 3.33 12.00 -9.92
N ARG A 85 4.61 12.39 -9.85
CA ARG A 85 5.35 12.88 -11.02
C ARG A 85 5.57 11.78 -12.05
N GLN A 86 5.85 10.57 -11.58
CA GLN A 86 6.08 9.41 -12.43
C GLN A 86 4.78 8.82 -12.99
N TYR A 87 3.69 8.90 -12.22
CA TYR A 87 2.37 8.36 -12.54
C TYR A 87 1.25 9.39 -12.30
N PRO A 88 1.13 10.41 -13.16
CA PRO A 88 0.15 11.49 -12.97
C PRO A 88 -1.30 11.01 -12.91
N ILE A 89 -1.60 9.85 -13.48
CA ILE A 89 -2.95 9.26 -13.45
C ILE A 89 -3.42 8.91 -12.04
N LEU A 90 -2.50 8.74 -11.09
CA LEU A 90 -2.83 8.44 -9.70
C LEU A 90 -3.22 9.70 -8.92
N ALA A 91 -2.95 10.89 -9.46
CA ALA A 91 -3.30 12.15 -8.83
C ALA A 91 -4.81 12.26 -8.64
N GLY A 92 -5.25 12.56 -7.42
CA GLY A 92 -6.67 12.67 -7.06
C GLY A 92 -7.30 11.37 -6.57
N HIS A 93 -6.66 10.21 -6.76
CA HIS A 93 -7.14 8.91 -6.28
C HIS A 93 -6.40 8.40 -5.03
N VAL A 94 -5.33 9.09 -4.63
CA VAL A 94 -4.48 8.72 -3.50
C VAL A 94 -4.23 9.91 -2.59
N ARG A 95 -4.00 9.62 -1.31
CA ARG A 95 -3.43 10.58 -0.37
C ARG A 95 -1.93 10.70 -0.64
N VAL A 96 -1.42 11.92 -0.71
CA VAL A 96 0.01 12.19 -0.94
C VAL A 96 0.69 12.54 0.37
N ALA A 97 1.80 11.86 0.67
CA ALA A 97 2.69 12.23 1.76
C ALA A 97 3.48 13.50 1.37
N TRP A 98 3.44 14.52 2.24
CA TRP A 98 4.14 15.79 2.08
C TRP A 98 5.50 15.77 2.77
#